data_AF-A0A5C0SDJ2-F1
#
_entry.id   AF-A0A5C0SDJ2-F1
#
_cell.length_a   1.000
_cell.length_b   1.000
_cell.length_c   1.000
_cell.angle_alpha   90.00
_cell.angle_beta   90.00
_cell.angle_gamma   90.00
#
_symmetry.space_group_name_H-M   'P 1'
#
loop_
_entity.id
_entity.type
_entity.pdbx_description
1 polymer ?
#
loop_
_entity_poly.entity_id
_entity_poly.type
_entity_poly.pdbx_seq_one_letter_code
_entity_poly.pdbx_strand_id
1 'polypeptide(L)' 'MNKEKILNIAIKNYGKIVGMLLGLIFSILIIWIGLIKTIFICLCIYIGYFFGSKIDNKENIIEFLDRILPLGKYK' A
#
# COMPACT_ATOMS: atom_id res chain seq x y z
N MET A 1 -20.91 30.50 -11.30
CA MET A 1 -19.63 29.75 -11.28
C MET A 1 -19.84 28.44 -12.03
N ASN A 2 -19.24 28.28 -13.22
CA ASN A 2 -19.51 27.13 -14.10
C ASN A 2 -19.06 25.83 -13.44
N LYS A 3 -20.02 24.94 -13.14
CA LYS A 3 -19.76 23.59 -12.60
C LYS A 3 -18.78 22.82 -13.49
N GLU A 4 -18.90 23.01 -14.80
CA GLU A 4 -18.00 22.51 -15.86
C GLU A 4 -16.52 22.80 -15.58
N LYS A 5 -16.19 24.02 -15.14
CA LYS A 5 -14.81 24.45 -14.88
C LYS A 5 -14.25 23.79 -13.64
N ILE A 6 -15.07 23.67 -12.59
CA ILE A 6 -14.67 23.05 -11.33
C ILE A 6 -14.40 21.56 -11.54
N LEU A 7 -15.27 20.88 -12.29
CA LEU A 7 -15.12 19.47 -12.62
C LEU A 7 -13.83 19.21 -13.40
N ASN A 8 -13.55 20.04 -14.41
CA ASN A 8 -12.31 19.92 -15.20
C ASN A 8 -11.04 20.15 -14.37
N ILE A 9 -11.07 21.09 -13.44
CA ILE A 9 -9.93 21.35 -12.54
C ILE A 9 -9.74 20.18 -11.55
N ALA A 10 -10.84 19.59 -11.05
CA ALA A 10 -10.82 18.45 -10.15
C ALA A 10 -10.28 17.19 -10.84
N ILE A 11 -10.75 16.88 -12.06
CA ILE A 11 -10.27 15.72 -12.84
C ILE A 11 -8.79 15.90 -13.21
N LYS A 12 -8.39 17.10 -13.62
CA LYS A 12 -6.99 17.41 -13.96
C LYS A 12 -6.02 17.24 -12.78
N ASN A 13 -6.51 17.38 -11.54
CA ASN A 13 -5.70 17.25 -10.32
C ASN A 13 -6.16 16.07 -9.44
N TYR A 14 -6.84 15.07 -10.01
CA TYR A 14 -7.46 13.99 -9.25
C TYR A 14 -6.48 13.30 -8.29
N GLY A 15 -5.25 13.04 -8.73
CA GLY A 15 -4.21 12.44 -7.90
C GLY A 15 -3.86 13.26 -6.64
N LYS A 16 -3.85 14.61 -6.75
CA LYS A 16 -3.59 15.49 -5.60
C LYS A 16 -4.75 15.47 -4.60
N ILE A 17 -5.98 15.45 -5.11
CA ILE A 17 -7.20 15.41 -4.30
C ILE A 17 -7.29 14.06 -3.56
N VAL A 18 -7.06 12.96 -4.27
CA VAL A 18 -7.03 11.62 -3.67
C VAL A 18 -5.92 11.50 -2.64
N GLY A 19 -4.72 12.01 -2.94
CA GLY A 19 -3.60 12.02 -1.98
C GLY A 19 -3.93 12.80 -0.71
N MET A 20 -4.57 13.97 -0.83
CA MET A 20 -5.02 14.76 0.31
C MET A 20 -6.08 14.03 1.14
N LEU A 21 -7.08 13.44 0.48
CA LEU A 21 -8.13 12.65 1.14
C LEU A 21 -7.56 11.44 1.88
N LEU A 22 -6.66 10.68 1.24
CA LEU A 22 -5.98 9.55 1.85
C LEU A 22 -5.15 9.98 3.06
N GLY A 23 -4.37 11.06 2.93
CA GLY A 23 -3.57 11.60 4.04
C GLY A 23 -4.44 12.05 5.22
N LEU A 24 -5.60 12.65 4.94
CA LEU A 24 -6.54 13.10 5.97
C LEU A 24 -7.16 11.92 6.73
N ILE A 25 -7.61 10.88 6.01
CA ILE A 25 -8.12 9.64 6.60
C ILE A 25 -7.02 8.96 7.44
N PHE A 26 -5.80 8.88 6.91
CA PHE A 26 -4.67 8.26 7.57
C PHE A 26 -4.29 8.97 8.88
N SER A 27 -4.28 10.31 8.86
CA SER A 27 -4.00 11.14 10.03
C SER A 27 -5.08 10.98 11.11
N ILE A 28 -6.36 10.92 10.73
CA ILE A 28 -7.46 10.63 11.65
C ILE A 28 -7.30 9.25 12.30
N LEU A 29 -6.91 8.24 11.51
CA LEU A 29 -6.65 6.89 12.01
C LEU A 29 -5.52 6.88 13.07
N ILE A 30 -4.44 7.63 12.83
CA ILE A 30 -3.33 7.79 13.77
C ILE A 30 -3.80 8.41 15.09
N ILE A 31 -4.65 9.44 15.04
CA ILE A 31 -5.14 10.12 16.24
C ILE A 31 -6.05 9.20 17.07
N TRP A 32 -6.92 8.44 16.42
CA TRP A 32 -7.88 7.55 17.09
C TRP A 32 -7.25 6.27 17.64
N ILE A 33 -6.44 5.59 16.83
CA ILE A 33 -5.90 4.25 17.13
C ILE A 33 -4.55 4.37 17.87
N GLY A 34 -3.77 5.39 17.52
CA GLY A 34 -2.41 5.65 17.98
C GLY A 34 -1.36 5.38 16.88
N LEU A 35 -0.30 6.19 16.85
CA LEU A 35 0.75 6.17 15.81
C LEU A 35 1.41 4.79 15.62
N ILE A 36 1.78 4.13 16.72
CA ILE A 36 2.44 2.82 16.68
C ILE A 36 1.53 1.74 16.09
N LYS A 37 0.24 1.77 16.45
CA LYS A 37 -0.74 0.80 15.96
C LYS A 37 -1.01 0.99 14.46
N THR A 38 -1.09 2.24 13.99
CA THR A 38 -1.24 2.51 12.55
C THR A 38 -0.01 2.04 11.75
N ILE A 39 1.20 2.28 12.24
CA ILE A 39 2.43 1.77 11.60
C ILE A 39 2.42 0.24 11.53
N PHE A 40 2.01 -0.44 12.61
CA PHE A 40 1.87 -1.89 12.64
C PHE A 40 0.88 -2.40 11.57
N ILE A 41 -0.29 -1.77 11.48
CA ILE A 41 -1.31 -2.10 10.46
C ILE A 41 -0.75 -1.87 9.04
N CYS A 42 -0.08 -0.74 8.79
CA CYS A 42 0.58 -0.48 7.51
C CYS A 42 1.61 -1.54 7.15
N LEU A 43 2.43 -1.96 8.13
CA LEU A 43 3.42 -3.00 7.93
C LEU A 43 2.74 -4.33 7.57
N CYS A 44 1.69 -4.72 8.28
CA CYS A 44 0.92 -5.92 8.00
C CYS A 44 0.29 -5.89 6.60
N ILE A 45 -0.29 -4.76 6.19
CA ILE A 45 -0.85 -4.59 4.84
C ILE A 45 0.25 -4.72 3.79
N TYR A 46 1.38 -4.07 4.00
CA TYR A 46 2.52 -4.12 3.08
C TYR A 46 3.07 -5.54 2.92
N ILE A 47 3.27 -6.24 4.04
CA ILE A 47 3.71 -7.64 4.05
C ILE A 47 2.66 -8.53 3.38
N GLY A 48 1.39 -8.40 3.74
CA GLY A 48 0.29 -9.17 3.15
C GLY A 48 0.17 -8.96 1.64
N TYR A 49 0.32 -7.72 1.16
CA TYR A 49 0.34 -7.40 -0.27
C TYR A 49 1.56 -8.00 -0.97
N PHE A 50 2.74 -7.88 -0.36
CA PHE A 50 3.97 -8.43 -0.93
C PHE A 50 3.91 -9.96 -1.06
N PHE A 51 3.42 -10.65 -0.03
CA PHE A 51 3.23 -12.10 -0.06
C PHE A 51 2.09 -12.50 -1.00
N GLY A 52 0.95 -11.80 -0.95
CA GLY A 52 -0.20 -12.06 -1.82
C GLY A 52 0.12 -11.87 -3.31
N SER A 53 0.85 -10.81 -3.65
CA SER A 53 1.28 -10.53 -5.04
C SER A 53 2.24 -11.61 -5.58
N LYS A 54 3.05 -12.24 -4.71
CA LYS A 54 3.91 -13.37 -5.09
C LYS A 54 3.12 -14.65 -5.34
N ILE A 55 2.11 -14.92 -4.52
CA ILE A 55 1.21 -16.08 -4.72
C ILE A 55 0.48 -15.96 -6.07
N ASP A 56 -0.01 -14.76 -6.38
CA ASP A 56 -0.81 -14.50 -7.60
C ASP A 56 0.03 -14.58 -8.89
N ASN A 57 1.32 -14.23 -8.82
CA ASN A 57 2.23 -14.32 -9.97
C ASN A 57 2.72 -15.74 -10.30
N LYS A 58 2.32 -16.78 -9.55
CA LYS A 58 2.83 -18.16 -9.68
C LYS A 58 4.36 -18.29 -9.64
N GLU A 59 5.09 -17.24 -9.25
CA GLU A 59 6.47 -17.40 -8.80
C GLU A 59 6.39 -18.14 -7.47
N ASN A 60 6.94 -19.36 -7.43
CA ASN A 60 7.00 -20.12 -6.21
C ASN A 60 7.69 -19.22 -5.18
N ILE A 61 6.98 -18.83 -4.11
CA ILE A 61 7.55 -18.04 -3.01
C ILE A 61 8.86 -18.67 -2.51
N ILE A 62 8.94 -20.00 -2.66
CA ILE A 62 10.11 -20.87 -2.47
C ILE A 62 11.32 -20.43 -3.31
N GLU A 63 11.13 -20.12 -4.59
CA GLU A 63 12.21 -19.73 -5.52
C GLU A 63 12.75 -18.31 -5.23
N PHE A 64 11.87 -17.40 -4.80
CA PHE A 64 12.29 -16.09 -4.31
C PHE A 64 12.99 -16.17 -2.95
N LEU A 65 12.51 -17.05 -2.06
CA LEU A 65 13.14 -17.29 -0.78
C LEU A 65 14.51 -17.94 -0.96
N ASP A 66 14.66 -18.91 -1.86
CA ASP A 66 15.95 -19.52 -2.26
C ASP A 66 16.92 -18.49 -2.87
N ARG A 67 16.40 -17.45 -3.54
CA ARG A 67 17.23 -16.39 -4.13
C ARG A 67 17.76 -15.39 -3.10
N ILE A 68 16.95 -15.06 -2.08
CA ILE A 68 17.30 -14.07 -1.05
C ILE A 68 18.01 -14.70 0.14
N LEU A 69 17.59 -15.89 0.52
CA LEU A 69 18.26 -16.76 1.47
C LEU A 69 18.57 -18.05 0.71
N PRO A 70 19.75 -18.19 0.08
CA PRO A 70 20.21 -19.48 -0.39
C PRO A 70 20.43 -20.37 0.84
N LEU A 71 19.34 -20.92 1.39
CA LEU A 71 19.37 -21.99 2.37
C LEU A 71 19.96 -23.17 1.60
N GLY A 72 21.26 -23.35 1.79
CA GLY A 72 22.04 -24.35 1.10
C GLY A 72 21.28 -25.66 1.09
N LYS A 73 20.98 -26.14 -0.12
CA LYS A 73 20.56 -27.51 -0.36
C LYS A 73 21.53 -28.43 0.38
N TYR A 74 21.13 -28.91 1.55
CA TYR A 74 21.78 -30.04 2.19
C TYR A 74 21.00 -31.28 1.77
N LYS A 75 21.53 -31.88 0.69
CA LYS A 75 21.19 -33.16 0.05
C LYS A 75 19.80 -33.30 -0.57
#